data_AF-A0A960ZS46-F1
#
_entry.id   AF-A0A960ZS46-F1
#
_cell.length_a   1.000
_cell.length_b   1.000
_cell.length_c   1.000
_cell.angle_alpha   90.00
_cell.angle_beta   90.00
_cell.angle_gamma   90.00
#
_symmetry.space_group_name_H-M   'P 1'
#
loop_
_entity.id
_entity.type
_entity.pdbx_description
1 polymer ?
#
loop_
_entity_poly.entity_id
_entity_poly.type
_entity_poly.pdbx_seq_one_letter_code
_entity_poly.pdbx_strand_id
1 'polypeptide(L)'
;KPFATNDEWYFHMRFRRGMKGVTPILTAVAPDSTMSRPNGDHSGNDAVREEVKNKVPQHVAWAVQREDGGRGFGFTGGHFHAGWGNNDQRKLVLNAILWTAGGDVPAEGVASVVTEEDLKANLDPKPGQGLPEKPKPAKKNP
;
A
#
# COMPACT_ATOMS: atom_id res chain seq x y z
N LYS A 1 16.01 -2.37 1.66
CA LYS A 1 16.56 -1.16 1.00
C LYS A 1 15.40 -0.19 0.77
N PRO A 2 15.61 1.13 0.82
CA PRO A 2 14.59 2.09 0.43
C PRO A 2 14.21 1.94 -1.05
N PHE A 3 12.97 2.24 -1.40
CA PHE A 3 12.47 2.36 -2.77
C PHE A 3 11.41 3.45 -2.83
N ALA A 4 11.05 3.87 -4.04
CA ALA A 4 9.98 4.83 -4.30
C ALA A 4 8.89 4.19 -5.17
N THR A 5 7.64 4.58 -4.90
CA THR A 5 6.48 4.18 -5.71
C THR A 5 5.40 5.24 -5.55
N ASN A 6 4.58 5.41 -6.59
CA ASN A 6 3.42 6.30 -6.55
C ASN A 6 2.18 5.46 -6.24
N ASP A 7 1.48 5.80 -5.17
CA ASP A 7 0.31 5.04 -4.70
C ASP A 7 -0.63 5.93 -3.87
N GLU A 8 -1.86 5.46 -3.62
CA GLU A 8 -2.78 6.09 -2.68
C GLU A 8 -2.51 5.57 -1.26
N TRP A 9 -1.40 6.04 -0.68
CA TRP A 9 -0.97 5.60 0.65
C TRP A 9 -1.88 6.11 1.77
N TYR A 10 -2.38 5.20 2.60
CA TYR A 10 -2.97 5.56 3.89
C TYR A 10 -1.89 5.69 4.97
N PHE A 11 -1.92 6.80 5.70
CA PHE A 11 -1.04 7.09 6.82
C PHE A 11 -1.85 7.54 8.05
N HIS A 12 -1.20 7.93 9.15
CA HIS A 12 -1.82 8.17 10.46
C HIS A 12 -2.44 6.90 11.06
N MET A 13 -1.74 5.77 10.93
CA MET A 13 -2.15 4.48 11.48
C MET A 13 -2.08 4.47 13.00
N ARG A 14 -3.13 3.97 13.66
CA ARG A 14 -3.20 3.84 15.13
C ARG A 14 -2.73 2.44 15.52
N PHE A 15 -1.63 2.36 16.26
CA PHE A 15 -1.09 1.09 16.76
C PHE A 15 -1.40 0.86 18.22
N ARG A 16 -1.24 -0.40 18.66
CA ARG A 16 -1.29 -0.78 20.09
C ARG A 16 -0.32 0.10 20.90
N ARG A 17 -0.66 0.36 22.16
CA ARG A 17 0.15 1.20 23.07
C ARG A 17 1.63 0.77 23.04
N GLY A 18 2.51 1.75 22.84
CA GLY A 18 3.96 1.53 22.76
C GLY A 18 4.41 0.65 21.60
N MET A 19 3.57 0.47 20.56
CA MET A 19 3.83 -0.42 19.44
C MET A 19 4.16 -1.86 19.84
N LYS A 20 3.61 -2.36 20.96
CA LYS A 20 3.92 -3.70 21.47
C LYS A 20 3.71 -4.76 20.38
N GLY A 21 4.79 -5.47 20.03
CA GLY A 21 4.82 -6.52 19.02
C GLY A 21 4.55 -6.01 17.59
N VAL A 22 4.74 -4.72 17.32
CA VAL A 22 4.62 -4.11 15.99
C VAL A 22 5.99 -3.57 15.59
N THR A 23 6.46 -3.99 14.41
CA THR A 23 7.72 -3.51 13.82
C THR A 23 7.40 -2.71 12.56
N PRO A 24 7.70 -1.40 12.51
CA PRO A 24 7.63 -0.65 11.26
C PRO A 24 8.54 -1.24 10.18
N ILE A 25 8.02 -1.41 8.97
CA ILE A 25 8.77 -1.92 7.82
C ILE A 25 8.96 -0.83 6.78
N LEU A 26 7.92 -0.08 6.44
CA LEU A 26 8.01 1.12 5.60
C LEU A 26 7.55 2.33 6.39
N THR A 27 8.39 3.36 6.37
CA THR A 27 8.14 4.64 7.00
C THR A 27 8.51 5.75 6.04
N ALA A 28 7.64 6.75 5.90
CA ALA A 28 7.89 7.92 5.07
C ALA A 28 7.38 9.18 5.78
N VAL A 29 7.84 10.35 5.34
CA VAL A 29 7.26 11.63 5.74
C VAL A 29 6.23 12.01 4.68
N ALA A 30 4.98 12.20 5.10
CA ALA A 30 3.94 12.63 4.19
C ALA A 30 4.22 14.08 3.70
N PRO A 31 4.12 14.34 2.38
CA PRO A 31 4.25 15.70 1.85
C PRO A 31 3.10 16.61 2.29
N ASP A 32 3.34 17.91 2.40
CA ASP A 32 2.32 18.90 2.78
C ASP A 32 1.15 18.93 1.78
N SER A 33 1.39 18.57 0.52
CA SER A 33 0.38 18.49 -0.54
C SER A 33 -0.75 17.50 -0.22
N THR A 34 -0.47 16.48 0.62
CA THR A 34 -1.50 15.53 1.09
C THR A 34 -2.59 16.21 1.91
N MET A 35 -2.31 17.38 2.50
CA MET A 35 -3.22 18.15 3.34
C MET A 35 -3.74 19.41 2.64
N SER A 36 -3.69 19.50 1.31
CA SER A 36 -4.14 20.69 0.57
C SER A 36 -5.66 20.92 0.60
N ARG A 37 -6.45 19.87 0.78
CA ARG A 37 -7.92 19.92 0.83
C ARG A 37 -8.41 20.24 2.25
N PRO A 38 -9.65 20.76 2.45
CA PRO A 38 -10.26 20.91 3.77
C PRO A 38 -10.45 19.56 4.49
N ASN A 39 -10.76 19.58 5.79
CA ASN A 39 -11.04 18.37 6.56
C ASN A 39 -12.22 17.60 5.98
N GLY A 40 -12.15 16.27 6.08
CA GLY A 40 -13.18 15.36 5.61
C GLY A 40 -12.75 13.91 5.67
N ASP A 41 -13.71 13.01 5.44
CA ASP A 41 -13.54 11.55 5.57
C ASP A 41 -12.39 10.99 4.71
N HIS A 42 -12.03 11.70 3.64
CA HIS A 42 -10.95 11.33 2.71
C HIS A 42 -9.89 12.43 2.54
N SER A 43 -9.86 13.43 3.42
CA SER A 43 -8.97 14.60 3.29
C SER A 43 -8.35 15.08 4.62
N GLY A 44 -8.36 14.20 5.63
CA GLY A 44 -7.67 14.41 6.90
C GLY A 44 -8.46 15.20 7.94
N ASN A 45 -7.82 15.43 9.08
CA ASN A 45 -8.32 16.21 10.21
C ASN A 45 -7.17 17.02 10.84
N ASP A 46 -7.48 17.86 11.84
CA ASP A 46 -6.51 18.77 12.45
C ASP A 46 -5.28 18.06 13.04
N ALA A 47 -5.48 16.89 13.66
CA ALA A 47 -4.38 16.11 14.22
C ALA A 47 -3.42 15.60 13.14
N VAL A 48 -3.96 15.07 12.03
CA VAL A 48 -3.12 14.61 10.90
C VAL A 48 -2.37 15.79 10.27
N ARG A 49 -3.00 16.96 10.14
CA ARG A 49 -2.35 18.15 9.59
C ARG A 49 -1.18 18.62 10.43
N GLU A 50 -1.34 18.61 11.75
CA GLU A 50 -0.27 18.98 12.67
C GLU A 50 0.91 18.00 12.55
N GLU A 51 0.64 16.70 12.47
CA GLU A 51 1.68 15.69 12.23
C GLU A 51 2.41 15.90 10.91
N VAL A 52 1.68 16.15 9.80
CA VAL A 52 2.27 16.41 8.48
C VAL A 52 3.13 17.68 8.52
N LYS A 53 2.62 18.78 9.11
CA LYS A 53 3.35 20.04 9.28
C LYS A 53 4.64 19.84 10.06
N ASN A 54 4.60 19.04 11.12
CA ASN A 54 5.75 18.72 11.96
C ASN A 54 6.65 17.62 11.39
N LYS A 55 6.37 17.15 10.16
CA LYS A 55 7.12 16.09 9.47
C LYS A 55 7.24 14.81 10.29
N VAL A 56 6.20 14.49 11.07
CA VAL A 56 6.15 13.27 11.87
C VAL A 56 6.20 12.06 10.93
N PRO A 57 7.16 11.13 11.10
CA PRO A 57 7.26 9.94 10.27
C PRO A 57 6.00 9.08 10.37
N GLN A 58 5.56 8.57 9.24
CA GLN A 58 4.33 7.80 9.08
C GLN A 58 4.63 6.37 8.64
N HIS A 59 4.08 5.40 9.36
CA HIS A 59 4.26 3.98 9.04
C HIS A 59 3.18 3.51 8.06
N VAL A 60 3.60 3.04 6.89
CA VAL A 60 2.72 2.58 5.79
C VAL A 60 2.87 1.10 5.49
N ALA A 61 3.81 0.43 6.16
CA ALA A 61 3.88 -1.02 6.26
C ALA A 61 4.47 -1.44 7.61
N TRP A 62 3.98 -2.53 8.19
CA TRP A 62 4.44 -3.03 9.48
C TRP A 62 4.28 -4.54 9.60
N ALA A 63 5.13 -5.17 10.39
CA ALA A 63 5.02 -6.56 10.80
C ALA A 63 4.49 -6.65 12.23
N VAL A 64 3.72 -7.70 12.51
CA VAL A 64 3.22 -8.05 13.83
C VAL A 64 3.63 -9.47 14.14
N GLN A 65 4.23 -9.69 15.31
CA GLN A 65 4.46 -11.03 15.84
C GLN A 65 3.87 -11.12 17.24
N ARG A 66 3.03 -12.14 17.45
CA ARG A 66 2.39 -12.45 18.73
C ARG A 66 3.28 -13.39 19.54
N GLU A 67 3.09 -13.42 20.85
CA GLU A 67 3.89 -14.21 21.78
C GLU A 67 3.77 -15.72 21.51
N ASP A 68 2.64 -16.18 20.95
CA ASP A 68 2.40 -17.56 20.52
C ASP A 68 2.96 -17.89 19.11
N GLY A 69 3.76 -16.98 18.54
CA GLY A 69 4.39 -17.16 17.24
C GLY A 69 3.54 -16.75 16.03
N GLY A 70 2.29 -16.34 16.21
CA GLY A 70 1.45 -15.85 15.11
C GLY A 70 2.01 -14.58 14.45
N ARG A 71 2.04 -14.55 13.12
CA ARG A 71 2.62 -13.46 12.31
C ARG A 71 1.56 -12.77 11.47
N GLY A 72 1.68 -11.45 11.33
CA GLY A 72 0.83 -10.63 10.48
C GLY A 72 1.59 -9.48 9.85
N PHE A 73 1.13 -9.01 8.70
CA PHE A 73 1.75 -7.89 7.99
C PHE A 73 0.65 -6.94 7.50
N GLY A 74 0.87 -5.64 7.68
CA GLY A 74 0.04 -4.59 7.13
C GLY A 74 0.80 -3.78 6.09
N PHE A 75 0.10 -3.37 5.04
CA PHE A 75 0.62 -2.58 3.91
C PHE A 75 -0.51 -1.73 3.37
N THR A 76 -0.32 -0.40 3.31
CA THR A 76 -1.37 0.54 2.87
C THR A 76 -1.24 0.97 1.41
N GLY A 77 -0.31 0.36 0.65
CA GLY A 77 -0.24 0.52 -0.80
C GLY A 77 -1.06 -0.52 -1.54
N GLY A 78 -0.88 -0.57 -2.85
CA GLY A 78 -1.58 -1.48 -3.76
C GLY A 78 -2.85 -0.89 -4.39
N HIS A 79 -3.06 0.43 -4.32
CA HIS A 79 -4.19 1.08 -5.00
C HIS A 79 -3.97 1.08 -6.52
N PHE A 80 -2.81 1.53 -7.00
CA PHE A 80 -2.51 1.47 -8.43
C PHE A 80 -1.97 0.09 -8.82
N HIS A 81 -2.68 -0.61 -9.72
CA HIS A 81 -2.24 -1.91 -10.23
C HIS A 81 -0.83 -1.87 -10.85
N ALA A 82 -0.47 -0.76 -11.50
CA ALA A 82 0.86 -0.55 -12.06
C ALA A 82 2.00 -0.64 -11.01
N GLY A 83 1.70 -0.41 -9.73
CA GLY A 83 2.66 -0.59 -8.63
C GLY A 83 3.21 -2.01 -8.51
N TRP A 84 2.47 -3.02 -8.98
CA TRP A 84 2.96 -4.41 -9.05
C TRP A 84 4.06 -4.60 -10.10
N GLY A 85 4.27 -3.65 -11.02
CA GLY A 85 5.46 -3.63 -11.86
C GLY A 85 6.75 -3.29 -11.10
N ASN A 86 6.65 -2.65 -9.93
CA ASN A 86 7.81 -2.30 -9.13
C ASN A 86 8.38 -3.54 -8.39
N ASN A 87 9.61 -3.92 -8.74
CA ASN A 87 10.27 -5.09 -8.19
C ASN A 87 10.46 -5.03 -6.67
N ASP A 88 10.76 -3.86 -6.10
CA ASP A 88 10.99 -3.73 -4.66
C ASP A 88 9.67 -3.82 -3.87
N GLN A 89 8.59 -3.20 -4.38
CA GLN A 89 7.27 -3.33 -3.80
C GLN A 89 6.77 -4.79 -3.84
N ARG A 90 6.89 -5.46 -5.00
CA ARG A 90 6.54 -6.88 -5.09
C ARG A 90 7.37 -7.73 -4.14
N LYS A 91 8.69 -7.53 -4.10
CA LYS A 91 9.58 -8.30 -3.23
C LYS A 91 9.20 -8.13 -1.76
N LEU A 92 8.88 -6.90 -1.33
CA LEU A 92 8.39 -6.63 0.02
C LEU A 92 7.14 -7.46 0.34
N VAL A 93 6.13 -7.39 -0.52
CA VAL A 93 4.84 -8.08 -0.29
C VAL A 93 4.99 -9.60 -0.35
N LEU A 94 5.76 -10.13 -1.31
CA LEU A 94 6.01 -11.57 -1.42
C LEU A 94 6.80 -12.12 -0.23
N ASN A 95 7.83 -11.40 0.23
CA ASN A 95 8.55 -11.74 1.45
C ASN A 95 7.62 -11.75 2.66
N ALA A 96 6.72 -10.76 2.77
CA ALA A 96 5.75 -10.69 3.84
C ALA A 96 4.76 -11.86 3.81
N ILE A 97 4.23 -12.23 2.64
CA ILE A 97 3.35 -13.39 2.48
C ILE A 97 4.05 -14.65 2.99
N LEU A 98 5.27 -14.93 2.50
CA LEU A 98 6.03 -16.10 2.92
C LEU A 98 6.32 -16.12 4.42
N TRP A 99 6.74 -14.97 4.96
CA TRP A 99 7.02 -14.83 6.39
C TRP A 99 5.77 -15.04 7.25
N THR A 100 4.62 -14.45 6.87
CA THR A 100 3.35 -14.61 7.59
C THR A 100 2.83 -16.04 7.54
N ALA A 101 3.10 -16.78 6.46
CA ALA A 101 2.80 -18.20 6.34
C ALA A 101 3.74 -19.11 7.16
N GLY A 102 4.74 -18.54 7.86
CA GLY A 102 5.69 -19.30 8.67
C GLY A 102 6.89 -19.83 7.89
N GLY A 103 7.00 -19.54 6.60
CA GLY A 103 8.13 -19.96 5.77
C GLY A 103 9.39 -19.12 5.98
N ASP A 104 10.52 -19.66 5.50
CA ASP A 104 11.80 -18.96 5.50
C ASP A 104 11.88 -17.99 4.31
N VAL A 105 12.19 -16.72 4.61
CA VAL A 105 12.40 -15.72 3.56
C VAL A 105 13.82 -15.85 3.02
N PRO A 106 14.03 -16.02 1.69
CA PRO A 106 15.36 -16.08 1.11
C PRO A 106 16.18 -14.82 1.42
N ALA A 107 17.50 -14.95 1.57
CA ALA A 107 18.39 -13.83 1.88
C ALA A 107 18.29 -12.68 0.86
N GLU A 108 18.16 -13.02 -0.44
CA GLU A 108 17.99 -12.06 -1.53
C GLU A 108 16.51 -11.65 -1.77
N GLY A 109 15.60 -12.17 -0.95
CA GLY A 109 14.16 -12.08 -1.09
C GLY A 109 13.59 -13.05 -2.13
N VAL A 110 12.27 -13.15 -2.17
CA VAL A 110 11.55 -13.96 -3.16
C VAL A 110 11.83 -13.41 -4.55
N ALA A 111 12.32 -14.29 -5.44
CA ALA A 111 12.52 -13.96 -6.84
C ALA A 111 11.16 -13.84 -7.54
N SER A 112 10.99 -12.78 -8.32
CA SER A 112 9.77 -12.53 -9.08
C SER A 112 10.07 -11.66 -10.29
N VAL A 113 9.50 -12.03 -11.43
CA VAL A 113 9.51 -11.25 -12.67
C VAL A 113 8.05 -11.08 -13.11
N VAL A 114 7.71 -9.87 -13.50
CA VAL A 114 6.39 -9.51 -14.06
C VAL A 114 6.66 -8.60 -15.25
N THR A 115 6.08 -8.95 -16.40
CA THR A 115 6.15 -8.17 -17.63
C THR A 115 5.02 -7.16 -17.72
N GLU A 116 5.08 -6.24 -18.68
CA GLU A 116 3.93 -5.37 -18.94
C GLU A 116 2.71 -6.15 -19.44
N GLU A 117 2.93 -7.20 -20.22
CA GLU A 117 1.91 -8.11 -20.70
C GLU A 117 1.20 -8.80 -19.52
N ASP A 118 1.95 -9.25 -18.51
CA ASP A 118 1.40 -9.84 -17.28
C ASP A 118 0.53 -8.84 -16.51
N LEU A 119 0.95 -7.57 -16.41
CA LEU A 119 0.17 -6.52 -15.73
C LEU A 119 -1.10 -6.14 -16.49
N LYS A 120 -1.11 -6.30 -17.81
CA LYS A 120 -2.28 -6.03 -18.66
C LYS A 120 -3.22 -7.23 -18.71
N ALA A 121 -2.72 -8.43 -18.39
CA ALA A 121 -3.53 -9.64 -18.38
C ALA A 121 -4.68 -9.52 -17.37
N ASN A 122 -5.89 -9.84 -17.82
CA ASN A 122 -7.10 -9.86 -16.99
C ASN A 122 -7.50 -8.51 -16.37
N LEU A 123 -6.99 -7.38 -16.86
CA LEU A 123 -7.48 -6.07 -16.45
C LEU A 123 -8.94 -5.90 -16.88
N ASP A 124 -9.75 -5.39 -15.96
CA ASP A 124 -11.09 -4.94 -16.31
C ASP A 124 -10.99 -3.80 -17.34
N PRO A 125 -11.76 -3.86 -18.44
CA PRO A 125 -11.80 -2.76 -19.38
C PRO A 125 -12.44 -1.54 -18.72
N LYS A 126 -11.65 -0.49 -18.48
CA LYS A 126 -12.14 0.81 -18.01
C LYS A 126 -11.99 1.85 -19.12
N PRO A 127 -12.90 2.85 -19.16
CA PRO A 127 -12.79 3.93 -20.12
C PRO A 127 -11.43 4.63 -20.05
N GLY A 128 -10.86 4.95 -21.21
CA GLY A 128 -9.59 5.67 -21.31
C GLY A 128 -8.32 4.85 -21.06
N GLN A 129 -8.41 3.51 -20.95
CA GLN A 129 -7.24 2.64 -20.80
C GLN A 129 -6.68 2.08 -22.13
N GLY A 130 -7.27 2.43 -23.28
CA GLY A 130 -6.90 1.84 -24.57
C GLY A 130 -7.29 0.37 -24.73
N LEU A 131 -8.04 -0.20 -23.79
CA LEU A 131 -8.63 -1.53 -23.83
C LEU A 131 -10.09 -1.46 -24.35
N PRO A 132 -10.64 -2.55 -24.93
CA PRO A 132 -12.03 -2.55 -25.41
C PRO A 132 -13.01 -2.28 -24.27
N GLU A 133 -13.70 -1.15 -24.28
CA GLU A 133 -14.59 -0.74 -23.19
C GLU A 133 -15.80 -1.68 -23.04
N LYS A 134 -16.21 -1.97 -21.79
CA LYS A 134 -17.51 -2.61 -21.54
C LYS A 134 -18.62 -1.70 -22.08
N PRO A 135 -19.58 -2.22 -22.87
CA PRO A 135 -20.70 -1.40 -23.36
C PRO A 135 -21.45 -0.79 -22.17
N LYS A 136 -21.70 0.52 -22.22
CA LYS A 136 -22.45 1.22 -21.17
C LYS A 136 -23.87 0.62 -21.06
N PRO A 137 -24.37 0.35 -19.84
CA PRO A 137 -25.75 -0.07 -19.68
C PRO A 137 -26.67 1.04 -20.21
N ALA A 138 -27.72 0.64 -20.94
CA ALA A 138 -28.72 1.57 -21.44
C ALA A 138 -29.30 2.37 -20.27
N LYS A 139 -29.37 3.71 -20.42
CA LYS A 139 -30.03 4.56 -19.43
C LYS A 139 -31.47 4.08 -19.29
N LYS A 140 -31.87 3.66 -18.09
CA LYS A 140 -33.29 3.54 -17.75
C LYS A 140 -33.84 4.97 -17.69
N ASN A 141 -34.75 5.31 -18.61
CA ASN A 141 -35.52 6.54 -18.49
C ASN A 141 -36.39 6.47 -17.23
N PRO A 142 -36.57 7.60 -16.51
CA PRO A 142 -37.40 7.68 -15.31
C PRO A 142 -38.86 7.36 -15.58
#